data_AF-A0A3C1LQ43-F1
#
_entry.id   AF-A0A3C1LQ43-F1
#
_cell.length_a   1.000
_cell.length_b   1.000
_cell.length_c   1.000
_cell.angle_alpha   90.00
_cell.angle_beta   90.00
_cell.angle_gamma   90.00
#
_symmetry.space_group_name_H-M   'P 1'
#
loop_
_entity.id
_entity.type
_entity.pdbx_description
1 polymer ?
#
loop_
_entity_poly.entity_id
_entity_poly.type
_entity_poly.pdbx_seq_one_letter_code
_entity_poly.pdbx_strand_id
1 'polypeptide(L)'
;MSMDNYLRTLNPQQREAVMINDGSLLVFAGAGSGKTRVITTKIAYAISELGVRPWQILAVTFTNRACKEMQDRVIDMVGDEGQSVMIRTFHSFGVWLLRKYGQLVGLDANFKIYDDDDSVALLCQAFPDDNKKEIAGYYRKISVIKDRMEKPNPLDDRLCKYYSKYQSMLQRTGNVDFADMILKSIDLLRRNPDVKEQVHKRFKMILVDEYQDSNKAQFLLLKEIVGPDTFICAVGDDDQSIYR
;
A
#
# COMPACT_ATOMS: atom_id res chain seq x y z
N MET A 1 2.88 -28.24 10.52
CA MET A 1 4.23 -28.83 10.26
C MET A 1 5.26 -28.03 11.05
N SER A 2 6.43 -28.58 11.41
CA SER A 2 7.48 -27.77 12.07
C SER A 2 8.07 -26.74 11.10
N MET A 3 8.57 -25.61 11.61
CA MET A 3 9.24 -24.58 10.79
C MET A 3 10.41 -25.15 9.97
N ASP A 4 11.16 -26.08 10.56
CA ASP A 4 12.26 -26.79 9.90
C ASP A 4 11.81 -27.50 8.61
N ASN A 5 10.58 -28.05 8.57
CA ASN A 5 10.05 -28.66 7.35
C ASN A 5 9.80 -27.62 6.26
N TYR A 6 9.30 -26.43 6.58
CA TYR A 6 9.11 -25.37 5.58
C TYR A 6 10.45 -24.87 5.05
N LEU A 7 11.44 -24.64 5.91
CA LEU A 7 12.77 -24.17 5.49
C LEU A 7 13.49 -25.17 4.57
N ARG A 8 13.34 -26.48 4.80
CA ARG A 8 13.92 -27.53 3.94
C ARG A 8 13.34 -27.57 2.52
N THR A 9 12.14 -27.02 2.35
CA THR A 9 11.46 -27.00 1.04
C THR A 9 11.86 -25.79 0.18
N LEU A 10 12.66 -24.86 0.73
CA LEU A 10 13.19 -23.68 0.05
C LEU A 10 14.55 -23.98 -0.58
N ASN A 11 14.84 -23.31 -1.71
CA ASN A 11 16.21 -23.30 -2.23
C ASN A 11 17.13 -22.45 -1.32
N PRO A 12 18.47 -22.53 -1.46
CA PRO A 12 19.40 -21.81 -0.59
C PRO A 12 19.15 -20.29 -0.52
N GLN A 13 18.86 -19.65 -1.65
CA GLN A 13 18.63 -18.20 -1.72
C GLN A 13 17.31 -17.78 -1.06
N GLN A 14 16.24 -18.55 -1.26
CA GLN A 14 14.96 -18.35 -0.59
C GLN A 14 15.10 -18.52 0.92
N ARG A 15 15.84 -19.55 1.35
CA ARG A 15 16.10 -19.81 2.76
C ARG A 15 16.89 -18.67 3.40
N GLU A 16 17.94 -18.19 2.73
CA GLU A 16 18.72 -17.03 3.16
C GLU A 16 17.83 -15.79 3.31
N ALA A 17 17.01 -15.48 2.30
CA ALA A 17 16.07 -14.35 2.35
C ALA A 17 15.08 -14.47 3.54
N VAL A 18 14.62 -15.67 3.87
CA VAL A 18 13.74 -15.92 5.04
C VAL A 18 14.48 -15.68 6.36
N MET A 19 15.76 -16.03 6.46
CA MET A 19 16.54 -15.96 7.71
C MET A 19 17.11 -14.56 8.02
N ILE A 20 17.32 -13.69 7.03
CA ILE A 20 17.74 -12.29 7.26
C ILE A 20 16.57 -11.50 7.88
N ASN A 21 16.69 -11.05 9.13
CA ASN A 21 15.59 -10.36 9.85
C ASN A 21 16.04 -9.10 10.59
N ASP A 22 17.23 -8.59 10.27
CA ASP A 22 17.84 -7.38 10.77
C ASP A 22 18.11 -6.39 9.62
N GLY A 23 18.07 -5.09 9.93
CA GLY A 23 18.26 -4.03 8.94
C GLY A 23 17.14 -3.96 7.89
N SER A 24 17.51 -3.99 6.62
CA SER A 24 16.59 -3.89 5.48
C SER A 24 17.00 -4.87 4.39
N LEU A 25 16.03 -5.53 3.77
CA LEU A 25 16.25 -6.54 2.74
C LEU A 25 15.50 -6.19 1.45
N LEU A 26 16.19 -6.27 0.32
CA LEU A 26 15.59 -6.24 -1.01
C LEU A 26 15.90 -7.56 -1.72
N VAL A 27 14.86 -8.25 -2.18
CA VAL A 27 15.00 -9.52 -2.89
C VAL A 27 14.57 -9.33 -4.35
N PHE A 28 15.53 -9.48 -5.26
CA PHE A 28 15.27 -9.54 -6.69
C PHE A 28 14.90 -10.97 -7.09
N ALA A 29 13.72 -11.12 -7.68
CA ALA A 29 13.11 -12.42 -7.87
C ALA A 29 12.22 -12.43 -9.12
N GLY A 30 12.67 -13.16 -10.15
CA GLY A 30 11.96 -13.28 -11.42
C GLY A 30 10.58 -13.96 -11.31
N ALA A 31 9.83 -13.98 -12.41
CA ALA A 31 8.57 -14.72 -12.52
C ALA A 31 8.71 -16.18 -12.04
N GLY A 32 7.77 -16.67 -11.23
CA GLY A 32 7.76 -18.08 -10.80
C GLY A 32 8.86 -18.47 -9.79
N SER A 33 9.72 -17.55 -9.36
CA SER A 33 10.80 -17.78 -8.40
C SER A 33 10.34 -18.03 -6.94
N GLY A 34 9.03 -17.94 -6.68
CA GLY A 34 8.46 -18.15 -5.35
C GLY A 34 8.47 -16.91 -4.44
N LYS A 35 8.42 -15.69 -4.98
CA LYS A 35 8.31 -14.41 -4.23
C LYS A 35 7.36 -14.47 -3.04
N THR A 36 6.09 -14.78 -3.31
CA THR A 36 5.07 -14.87 -2.27
C THR A 36 5.39 -15.96 -1.24
N ARG A 37 6.03 -17.06 -1.65
CA ARG A 37 6.46 -18.12 -0.72
C ARG A 37 7.55 -17.65 0.22
N VAL A 38 8.50 -16.84 -0.25
CA VAL A 38 9.51 -16.20 0.60
C VAL A 38 8.84 -15.29 1.63
N ILE A 39 7.94 -14.42 1.19
CA ILE A 39 7.20 -13.52 2.10
C ILE A 39 6.42 -14.30 3.16
N THR A 40 5.59 -15.27 2.75
CA THR A 40 4.76 -16.03 3.70
C THR A 40 5.62 -16.84 4.67
N THR A 41 6.69 -17.48 4.18
CA THR A 41 7.57 -18.29 5.04
C THR A 41 8.37 -17.40 6.01
N LYS A 42 8.75 -16.19 5.58
CA LYS A 42 9.36 -15.20 6.45
C LYS A 42 8.42 -14.74 7.57
N ILE A 43 7.14 -14.48 7.28
CA ILE A 43 6.12 -14.17 8.31
C ILE A 43 6.07 -15.31 9.32
N ALA A 44 5.95 -16.54 8.83
CA ALA A 44 5.85 -17.72 9.68
C ALA A 44 7.11 -17.88 10.55
N TYR A 45 8.30 -17.74 9.96
CA TYR A 45 9.59 -17.80 10.66
C TYR A 45 9.71 -16.72 11.75
N ALA A 46 9.31 -15.48 11.45
CA ALA A 46 9.32 -14.38 12.40
C ALA A 46 8.43 -14.67 13.62
N ILE A 47 7.27 -15.29 13.40
CA ILE A 47 6.34 -15.66 14.48
C ILE A 47 6.90 -16.83 15.29
N SER A 48 7.23 -17.95 14.65
CA SER A 48 7.55 -19.20 15.36
C SER A 48 8.96 -19.23 15.96
N GLU A 49 9.95 -18.64 15.29
CA GLU A 49 11.36 -18.75 15.70
C GLU A 49 11.89 -17.47 16.37
N LEU A 50 11.43 -16.30 15.91
CA LEU A 50 11.86 -15.01 16.46
C LEU A 50 10.91 -14.44 17.51
N GLY A 51 9.74 -15.06 17.72
CA GLY A 51 8.74 -14.61 18.69
C GLY A 51 8.12 -13.25 18.37
N VAL A 52 8.14 -12.81 17.11
CA VAL A 52 7.48 -11.58 16.67
C VAL A 52 5.97 -11.78 16.77
N ARG A 53 5.30 -10.91 17.52
CA ARG A 53 3.85 -11.04 17.71
C ARG A 53 3.14 -10.75 16.37
N PRO A 54 2.17 -11.57 15.93
CA PRO A 54 1.56 -11.45 14.61
C PRO A 54 1.03 -10.04 14.27
N TRP A 55 0.42 -9.34 15.23
CA TRP A 55 -0.12 -7.99 15.04
C TRP A 55 0.94 -6.89 14.88
N GLN A 56 2.22 -7.22 15.07
CA GLN A 56 3.37 -6.36 14.81
C GLN A 56 3.96 -6.56 13.41
N ILE A 57 3.34 -7.42 12.59
CA ILE A 57 3.74 -7.69 11.22
C ILE A 57 2.71 -7.07 10.27
N LEU A 58 3.20 -6.29 9.31
CA LEU A 58 2.44 -5.77 8.17
C LEU A 58 3.00 -6.38 6.89
N ALA A 59 2.15 -7.01 6.08
CA ALA A 59 2.48 -7.40 4.72
C ALA A 59 1.63 -6.60 3.73
N VAL A 60 2.27 -6.00 2.73
CA VAL A 60 1.63 -5.18 1.71
C VAL A 60 1.77 -5.84 0.34
N THR A 61 0.66 -5.90 -0.40
CA THR A 61 0.61 -6.42 -1.79
C THR A 61 -0.28 -5.53 -2.66
N PHE A 62 -0.51 -5.89 -3.92
CA PHE A 62 -1.23 -5.06 -4.90
C PHE A 62 -2.68 -5.47 -5.12
N THR A 63 -3.05 -6.72 -4.85
CA THR A 63 -4.41 -7.21 -5.11
C THR A 63 -5.05 -7.81 -3.87
N ASN A 64 -6.37 -7.64 -3.72
CA ASN A 64 -7.13 -8.26 -2.63
C ASN A 64 -7.08 -9.80 -2.69
N ARG A 65 -6.94 -10.36 -3.89
CA ARG A 65 -6.75 -11.80 -4.09
C ARG A 65 -5.42 -12.26 -3.50
N ALA A 66 -4.33 -11.55 -3.80
CA ALA A 66 -3.01 -11.85 -3.23
C ALA A 66 -3.01 -11.70 -1.70
N CYS A 67 -3.70 -10.69 -1.14
CA CYS A 67 -3.87 -10.57 0.31
C CYS A 67 -4.49 -11.83 0.90
N LYS A 68 -5.59 -12.32 0.32
CA LYS A 68 -6.30 -13.50 0.81
C LYS A 68 -5.44 -14.77 0.68
N GLU A 69 -4.84 -15.00 -0.47
CA GLU A 69 -3.97 -16.17 -0.69
C GLU A 69 -2.75 -16.16 0.26
N MET A 70 -2.16 -14.99 0.52
CA MET A 70 -1.06 -14.83 1.48
C MET A 70 -1.54 -15.09 2.92
N GLN A 71 -2.73 -14.60 3.28
CA GLN A 71 -3.34 -14.82 4.58
C GLN A 71 -3.62 -16.29 4.86
N ASP A 72 -4.23 -17.00 3.90
CA ASP A 72 -4.53 -18.42 4.00
C ASP A 72 -3.23 -19.22 4.21
N ARG A 73 -2.18 -18.93 3.43
CA ARG A 73 -0.86 -19.58 3.57
C ARG A 73 -0.21 -19.34 4.93
N VAL A 74 -0.28 -18.12 5.46
CA VAL A 74 0.27 -17.81 6.78
C VAL A 74 -0.47 -18.60 7.85
N ILE A 75 -1.80 -18.66 7.80
CA ILE A 75 -2.63 -19.43 8.73
C ILE A 75 -2.29 -20.92 8.64
N ASP A 76 -2.10 -21.48 7.44
CA ASP A 76 -1.72 -22.88 7.27
C ASP A 76 -0.35 -23.21 7.93
N MET A 77 0.55 -22.24 8.02
CA MET A 77 1.89 -22.42 8.58
C MET A 77 1.94 -22.24 10.10
N VAL A 78 1.25 -21.23 10.64
CA VAL A 78 1.33 -20.87 12.08
C VAL A 78 0.03 -21.04 12.86
N GLY A 79 -1.03 -21.55 12.23
CA GLY A 79 -2.35 -21.73 12.82
C GLY A 79 -3.12 -20.40 12.97
N ASP A 80 -4.08 -20.40 13.88
CA ASP A 80 -5.03 -19.28 14.05
C ASP A 80 -4.37 -17.96 14.43
N GLU A 81 -3.20 -17.98 15.06
CA GLU A 81 -2.42 -16.77 15.34
C GLU A 81 -2.06 -15.98 14.07
N GLY A 82 -1.94 -16.67 12.93
CA GLY A 82 -1.71 -16.07 11.62
C GLY A 82 -2.79 -15.07 11.20
N GLN A 83 -4.02 -15.21 11.70
CA GLN A 83 -5.13 -14.28 11.43
C GLN A 83 -4.85 -12.86 11.95
N SER A 84 -3.97 -12.72 12.94
CA SER A 84 -3.61 -11.42 13.53
C SER A 84 -2.55 -10.66 12.75
N VAL A 85 -1.92 -11.28 11.73
CA VAL A 85 -1.01 -10.59 10.81
C VAL A 85 -1.79 -9.60 9.96
N MET A 86 -1.30 -8.38 9.81
CA MET A 86 -1.96 -7.40 8.95
C MET A 86 -1.51 -7.59 7.50
N ILE A 87 -2.32 -8.25 6.68
CA ILE A 87 -2.06 -8.40 5.25
C ILE A 87 -3.05 -7.55 4.46
N ARG A 88 -2.55 -6.54 3.73
CA ARG A 88 -3.39 -5.54 3.06
C ARG A 88 -2.81 -5.11 1.71
N THR A 89 -3.64 -4.52 0.86
CA THR A 89 -3.12 -3.68 -0.21
C THR A 89 -2.68 -2.32 0.34
N PHE A 90 -1.86 -1.57 -0.41
CA PHE A 90 -1.52 -0.18 -0.06
C PHE A 90 -2.76 0.66 0.24
N HIS A 91 -3.73 0.57 -0.65
CA HIS A 91 -5.03 1.22 -0.56
C HIS A 91 -5.79 0.82 0.71
N SER A 92 -5.94 -0.50 0.95
CA SER A 92 -6.63 -1.03 2.13
C SER A 92 -5.91 -0.70 3.45
N PHE A 93 -4.59 -0.51 3.43
CA PHE A 93 -3.81 -0.03 4.56
C PHE A 93 -3.99 1.48 4.78
N GLY A 94 -3.98 2.29 3.72
CA GLY A 94 -4.29 3.72 3.81
C GLY A 94 -5.67 3.98 4.39
N VAL A 95 -6.70 3.26 3.92
CA VAL A 95 -8.04 3.34 4.52
C VAL A 95 -8.04 2.90 5.98
N TRP A 96 -7.29 1.86 6.36
CA TRP A 96 -7.19 1.47 7.76
C TRP A 96 -6.63 2.60 8.64
N LEU A 97 -5.60 3.31 8.18
CA LEU A 97 -5.07 4.50 8.87
C LEU A 97 -6.10 5.62 8.94
N LEU A 98 -6.73 5.97 7.82
CA LEU A 98 -7.68 7.07 7.73
C LEU A 98 -8.98 6.80 8.49
N ARG A 99 -9.44 5.55 8.58
CA ARG A 99 -10.59 5.21 9.43
C ARG A 99 -10.27 5.38 10.91
N LYS A 100 -9.03 5.12 11.31
CA LYS A 100 -8.60 5.21 12.70
C LYS A 100 -8.24 6.64 13.14
N TYR A 101 -7.65 7.44 12.25
CA TYR A 101 -7.08 8.75 12.58
C TYR A 101 -7.49 9.88 11.63
N GLY A 102 -8.40 9.64 10.68
CA GLY A 102 -8.74 10.56 9.60
C GLY A 102 -9.30 11.90 10.06
N GLN A 103 -9.87 11.99 11.26
CA GLN A 103 -10.34 13.25 11.84
C GLN A 103 -9.21 14.28 11.94
N LEU A 104 -7.96 13.85 12.17
CA LEU A 104 -6.78 14.73 12.26
C LEU A 104 -6.40 15.35 10.90
N VAL A 105 -6.95 14.84 9.80
CA VAL A 105 -6.80 15.39 8.44
C VAL A 105 -8.13 15.79 7.82
N GLY A 106 -9.13 16.06 8.67
CA GLY A 106 -10.44 16.57 8.25
C GLY A 106 -11.31 15.57 7.50
N LEU A 107 -11.11 14.26 7.72
CA LEU A 107 -12.00 13.21 7.20
C LEU A 107 -12.90 12.67 8.30
N ASP A 108 -14.19 12.52 7.98
CA ASP A 108 -15.14 11.80 8.82
C ASP A 108 -14.85 10.30 8.82
N ALA A 109 -15.12 9.60 9.93
CA ALA A 109 -14.88 8.17 10.04
C ALA A 109 -15.66 7.33 9.00
N ASN A 110 -16.74 7.86 8.42
CA ASN A 110 -17.60 7.24 7.42
C ASN A 110 -17.46 7.84 6.01
N PHE A 111 -16.34 8.51 5.70
CA PHE A 111 -16.04 8.99 4.33
C PHE A 111 -16.28 7.89 3.28
N LYS A 112 -16.79 8.25 2.10
CA LYS A 112 -16.91 7.34 0.96
C LYS A 112 -15.61 7.33 0.16
N ILE A 113 -15.36 6.20 -0.50
CA ILE A 113 -14.28 6.05 -1.47
C ILE A 113 -14.93 6.13 -2.84
N TYR A 114 -14.53 7.11 -3.63
CA TYR A 114 -15.00 7.27 -5.00
C TYR A 114 -14.15 6.37 -5.89
N ASP A 115 -14.84 5.60 -6.72
CA ASP A 115 -14.19 4.93 -7.83
C ASP A 115 -13.98 5.89 -9.02
N ASP A 116 -13.53 5.33 -10.14
CA ASP A 116 -13.27 6.10 -11.35
C ASP A 116 -14.56 6.68 -11.94
N ASP A 117 -15.68 5.96 -11.87
CA ASP A 117 -16.96 6.41 -12.40
C ASP A 117 -17.56 7.53 -11.55
N ASP A 118 -17.49 7.39 -10.21
CA ASP A 118 -17.86 8.44 -9.25
C ASP A 118 -17.02 9.71 -9.50
N SER A 119 -15.72 9.55 -9.71
CA SER A 119 -14.79 10.67 -9.92
C SER A 119 -15.03 11.38 -11.25
N VAL A 120 -15.29 10.61 -12.32
CA VAL A 120 -15.69 11.16 -13.62
C VAL A 120 -17.04 11.86 -13.50
N ALA A 121 -18.02 11.29 -12.78
CA ALA A 121 -19.32 11.91 -12.55
C ALA A 121 -19.19 13.24 -11.80
N LEU A 122 -18.31 13.32 -10.80
CA LEU A 122 -18.04 14.56 -10.06
C LEU A 122 -17.48 15.65 -10.96
N LEU A 123 -16.57 15.32 -11.89
CA LEU A 123 -16.08 16.25 -12.89
C LEU A 123 -17.14 16.66 -13.91
N CYS A 124 -18.01 15.74 -14.36
CA CYS A 124 -19.14 16.08 -15.23
C CYS A 124 -20.10 17.07 -14.57
N GLN A 125 -20.34 16.96 -13.26
CA GLN A 125 -21.13 17.96 -12.53
C GLN A 125 -20.46 19.34 -12.52
N ALA A 126 -19.13 19.38 -12.52
CA ALA A 126 -18.36 20.62 -12.55
C ALA A 126 -18.35 21.30 -13.93
N PHE A 127 -18.45 20.49 -14.98
CA PHE A 127 -18.32 20.88 -16.39
C PHE A 127 -19.44 20.20 -17.21
N PRO A 128 -20.71 20.61 -17.04
CA PRO A 128 -21.86 19.93 -17.63
C PRO A 128 -21.89 20.02 -19.17
N ASP A 129 -21.30 21.08 -19.73
CA ASP A 129 -21.24 21.31 -21.18
C ASP A 129 -20.11 20.53 -21.88
N ASP A 130 -19.20 19.93 -21.10
CA ASP A 130 -18.03 19.22 -21.62
C ASP A 130 -18.33 17.74 -21.92
N ASN A 131 -17.63 17.18 -22.91
CA ASN A 131 -17.87 15.79 -23.32
C ASN A 131 -17.40 14.78 -22.25
N LYS A 132 -18.29 13.86 -21.84
CA LYS A 132 -17.97 12.83 -20.81
C LYS A 132 -16.74 11.97 -21.14
N LYS A 133 -16.52 11.58 -22.40
CA LYS A 133 -15.34 10.78 -22.78
C LYS A 133 -14.06 11.58 -22.63
N GLU A 134 -14.11 12.87 -22.95
CA GLU A 134 -12.98 13.78 -22.74
C GLU A 134 -12.67 13.92 -21.25
N ILE A 135 -13.70 14.16 -20.42
CA ILE A 135 -13.56 14.22 -18.95
C ILE A 135 -12.92 12.95 -18.40
N ALA A 136 -13.38 11.77 -18.83
CA ALA A 136 -12.79 10.50 -18.43
C ALA A 136 -11.29 10.40 -18.82
N GLY A 137 -10.92 10.89 -20.01
CA GLY A 137 -9.53 10.99 -20.44
C GLY A 137 -8.67 11.88 -19.54
N TYR A 138 -9.18 13.05 -19.15
CA TYR A 138 -8.47 13.93 -18.22
C TYR A 138 -8.43 13.39 -16.79
N TYR A 139 -9.48 12.73 -16.30
CA TYR A 139 -9.46 12.11 -14.99
C TYR A 139 -8.36 11.04 -14.88
N ARG A 140 -8.14 10.23 -15.93
CA ARG A 140 -7.00 9.29 -15.96
C ARG A 140 -5.66 10.02 -15.81
N LYS A 141 -5.47 11.17 -16.46
CA LYS A 141 -4.27 12.01 -16.27
C LYS A 141 -4.17 12.52 -14.82
N ILE A 142 -5.28 12.98 -14.24
CA ILE A 142 -5.35 13.45 -12.84
C ILE A 142 -4.93 12.34 -11.87
N SER A 143 -5.46 11.13 -12.04
CA SER A 143 -5.13 9.97 -11.22
C SER A 143 -3.62 9.67 -11.25
N VAL A 144 -3.01 9.62 -12.45
CA VAL A 144 -1.56 9.44 -12.60
C VAL A 144 -0.74 10.56 -11.94
N ILE A 145 -1.18 11.81 -12.07
CA ILE A 145 -0.53 12.97 -11.42
C ILE A 145 -0.54 12.82 -9.89
N LYS A 146 -1.67 12.37 -9.34
CA LYS A 146 -1.81 12.14 -7.89
C LYS A 146 -0.90 11.00 -7.43
N ASP A 147 -0.87 9.88 -8.15
CA ASP A 147 0.02 8.74 -7.86
C ASP A 147 1.51 9.11 -7.90
N ARG A 148 1.88 10.06 -8.77
CA ARG A 148 3.24 10.59 -8.88
C ARG A 148 3.54 11.74 -7.91
N MET A 149 2.53 12.21 -7.17
CA MET A 149 2.61 13.42 -6.34
C MET A 149 3.15 14.62 -7.11
N GLU A 150 2.67 14.81 -8.33
CA GLU A 150 3.09 15.86 -9.25
C GLU A 150 2.03 16.97 -9.35
N LYS A 151 2.38 18.05 -10.05
CA LYS A 151 1.43 19.10 -10.44
C LYS A 151 1.04 18.90 -11.90
N PRO A 152 -0.18 19.30 -12.31
CA PRO A 152 -0.56 19.27 -13.72
C PRO A 152 0.40 20.13 -14.56
N ASN A 153 0.63 19.72 -15.81
CA ASN A 153 1.44 20.48 -16.76
C ASN A 153 0.86 21.89 -16.92
N PRO A 154 1.61 22.96 -16.60
CA PRO A 154 1.11 24.33 -16.68
C PRO A 154 0.78 24.79 -18.10
N LEU A 155 1.23 24.08 -19.14
CA LEU A 155 0.87 24.35 -20.53
C LEU A 155 -0.46 23.72 -20.97
N ASP A 156 -1.06 22.85 -20.14
CA ASP A 156 -2.37 22.24 -20.38
C ASP A 156 -3.41 22.94 -19.47
N ASP A 157 -3.94 24.07 -19.95
CA ASP A 157 -4.91 24.90 -19.22
C ASP A 157 -6.14 24.09 -18.79
N ARG A 158 -6.60 23.17 -19.65
CA ARG A 158 -7.79 22.35 -19.39
C ARG A 158 -7.52 21.35 -18.27
N LEU A 159 -6.38 20.66 -18.30
CA LEU A 159 -5.97 19.78 -17.21
C LEU A 159 -5.79 20.54 -15.90
N CYS A 160 -5.17 21.72 -15.90
CA CYS A 160 -5.02 22.55 -14.71
C CYS A 160 -6.37 22.95 -14.10
N LYS A 161 -7.31 23.37 -14.96
CA LYS A 161 -8.68 23.73 -14.58
C LYS A 161 -9.43 22.54 -13.99
N TYR A 162 -9.40 21.39 -14.68
CA TYR A 162 -10.07 20.17 -14.22
C TYR A 162 -9.48 19.66 -12.91
N TYR A 163 -8.15 19.57 -12.82
CA TYR A 163 -7.46 19.11 -11.61
C TYR A 163 -7.84 19.95 -10.39
N SER A 164 -7.74 21.28 -10.51
CA SER A 164 -8.04 22.20 -9.40
C SER A 164 -9.50 22.14 -8.99
N LYS A 165 -10.42 22.06 -9.97
CA LYS A 165 -11.85 21.98 -9.71
C LYS A 165 -12.24 20.63 -9.09
N TYR A 166 -11.69 19.53 -9.60
CA TYR A 166 -11.90 18.18 -9.06
C TYR A 166 -11.45 18.10 -7.61
N GLN A 167 -10.20 18.49 -7.30
CA GLN A 167 -9.67 18.44 -5.93
C GLN A 167 -10.51 19.28 -4.97
N SER A 168 -10.94 20.48 -5.38
CA SER A 168 -11.80 21.34 -4.56
C SER A 168 -13.18 20.72 -4.32
N MET A 169 -13.78 20.11 -5.34
CA MET A 169 -15.08 19.45 -5.20
C MET A 169 -14.99 18.20 -4.34
N LEU A 170 -14.01 17.33 -4.58
CA LEU A 170 -13.79 16.13 -3.79
C LEU A 170 -13.61 16.48 -2.31
N GLN A 171 -12.78 17.48 -2.01
CA GLN A 171 -12.60 17.99 -0.65
C GLN A 171 -13.92 18.46 -0.01
N ARG A 172 -14.77 19.18 -0.74
CA ARG A 172 -16.08 19.65 -0.22
C ARG A 172 -17.04 18.51 0.07
N THR A 173 -16.91 17.37 -0.59
CA THR A 173 -17.75 16.19 -0.31
C THR A 173 -17.35 15.48 0.99
N GLY A 174 -16.14 15.74 1.51
CA GLY A 174 -15.57 14.99 2.64
C GLY A 174 -15.17 13.55 2.30
N ASN A 175 -15.22 13.17 1.03
CA ASN A 175 -14.85 11.84 0.52
C ASN A 175 -13.43 11.84 -0.05
N VAL A 176 -12.96 10.65 -0.44
CA VAL A 176 -11.64 10.42 -1.03
C VAL A 176 -11.77 9.57 -2.29
N ASP A 177 -10.83 9.69 -3.22
CA ASP A 177 -10.63 8.72 -4.29
C ASP A 177 -9.50 7.74 -3.92
N PHE A 178 -9.17 6.80 -4.82
CA PHE A 178 -8.11 5.83 -4.61
C PHE A 178 -6.76 6.47 -4.27
N ALA A 179 -6.36 7.50 -5.02
CA ALA A 179 -5.08 8.16 -4.77
C ALA A 179 -5.08 8.91 -3.42
N ASP A 180 -6.18 9.55 -3.03
CA ASP A 180 -6.31 10.24 -1.74
C ASP A 180 -6.20 9.28 -0.54
N MET A 181 -6.55 8.00 -0.69
CA MET A 181 -6.33 7.00 0.36
C MET A 181 -4.84 6.90 0.74
N ILE A 182 -3.94 7.10 -0.22
CA ILE A 182 -2.49 7.12 0.00
C ILE A 182 -2.02 8.51 0.40
N LEU A 183 -2.38 9.54 -0.39
CA LEU A 183 -1.90 10.91 -0.18
C LEU A 183 -2.30 11.48 1.18
N LYS A 184 -3.55 11.26 1.62
CA LYS A 184 -4.00 11.73 2.94
C LYS A 184 -3.40 10.90 4.08
N SER A 185 -3.03 9.64 3.84
CA SER A 185 -2.29 8.83 4.83
C SER A 185 -0.89 9.36 5.04
N ILE A 186 -0.20 9.78 3.97
CA ILE A 186 1.09 10.46 4.07
C ILE A 186 0.95 11.79 4.82
N ASP A 187 -0.07 12.59 4.46
CA ASP A 187 -0.34 13.87 5.11
C ASP A 187 -0.62 13.70 6.61
N LEU A 188 -1.43 12.70 6.97
CA LEU A 188 -1.73 12.31 8.35
C LEU A 188 -0.43 12.03 9.13
N LEU A 189 0.43 11.16 8.61
CA LEU A 189 1.67 10.77 9.30
C LEU A 189 2.68 11.92 9.41
N ARG A 190 2.76 12.78 8.39
CA ARG A 190 3.67 13.94 8.39
C ARG A 190 3.23 15.04 9.34
N ARG A 191 1.93 15.30 9.43
CA ARG A 191 1.37 16.36 10.29
C ARG A 191 1.18 15.93 11.73
N ASN A 192 1.16 14.62 12.00
CA ASN A 192 0.88 14.09 13.34
C ASN A 192 2.00 13.11 13.78
N PRO A 193 3.13 13.62 14.29
CA PRO A 193 4.26 12.80 14.72
C PRO A 193 3.88 11.71 15.73
N ASP A 194 2.94 11.99 16.64
CA ASP A 194 2.47 11.02 17.65
C ASP A 194 1.79 9.81 17.00
N VAL A 195 1.00 10.02 15.93
CA VAL A 195 0.38 8.93 15.17
C VAL A 195 1.45 8.14 14.43
N LYS A 196 2.42 8.82 13.83
CA LYS A 196 3.55 8.18 13.15
C LYS A 196 4.37 7.31 14.11
N GLU A 197 4.66 7.80 15.30
CA GLU A 197 5.36 7.05 16.34
C GLU A 197 4.55 5.81 16.80
N GLN A 198 3.22 5.93 16.94
CA GLN A 198 2.36 4.78 17.23
C GLN A 198 2.44 3.71 16.13
N VAL A 199 2.47 4.12 14.87
CA VAL A 199 2.61 3.20 13.72
C VAL A 199 3.99 2.52 13.74
N HIS A 200 5.07 3.28 13.97
CA HIS A 200 6.44 2.76 14.10
C HIS A 200 6.57 1.75 15.25
N LYS A 201 6.00 2.06 16.42
CA LYS A 201 6.02 1.16 17.58
C LYS A 201 5.21 -0.12 17.32
N ARG A 202 4.12 0.00 16.56
CA ARG A 202 3.25 -1.13 16.24
C ARG A 202 3.97 -2.13 15.34
N PHE A 203 4.52 -1.69 14.22
CA PHE A 203 5.06 -2.59 13.20
C PHE A 203 6.56 -2.78 13.35
N LYS A 204 6.93 -3.97 13.86
CA LYS A 204 8.33 -4.41 13.96
C LYS A 204 8.84 -4.99 12.66
N MET A 205 7.93 -5.49 11.83
CA MET A 205 8.25 -6.05 10.51
C MET A 205 7.25 -5.54 9.47
N ILE A 206 7.77 -5.03 8.36
CA ILE A 206 7.01 -4.63 7.18
C ILE A 206 7.53 -5.42 5.98
N LEU A 207 6.65 -6.11 5.30
CA LEU A 207 6.94 -6.93 4.13
C LEU A 207 6.19 -6.37 2.93
N VAL A 208 6.85 -6.27 1.79
CA VAL A 208 6.25 -5.73 0.55
C VAL A 208 6.45 -6.74 -0.57
N ASP A 209 5.34 -7.21 -1.14
CA ASP A 209 5.32 -8.09 -2.32
C ASP A 209 5.07 -7.27 -3.58
N GLU A 210 5.58 -7.75 -4.71
CA GLU A 210 5.54 -7.09 -6.04
C GLU A 210 5.99 -5.62 -6.00
N TYR A 211 7.09 -5.33 -5.30
CA TYR A 211 7.56 -3.97 -5.05
C TYR A 211 7.78 -3.13 -6.34
N GLN A 212 8.10 -3.79 -7.46
CA GLN A 212 8.25 -3.14 -8.78
C GLN A 212 6.99 -2.45 -9.30
N ASP A 213 5.81 -2.80 -8.77
CA ASP A 213 4.53 -2.19 -9.14
C ASP A 213 4.23 -0.91 -8.34
N SER A 214 5.11 -0.52 -7.40
CA SER A 214 4.88 0.62 -6.51
C SER A 214 5.03 1.95 -7.23
N ASN A 215 4.03 2.83 -7.10
CA ASN A 215 4.16 4.22 -7.54
C ASN A 215 4.86 5.10 -6.47
N LYS A 216 5.17 6.35 -6.84
CA LYS A 216 5.89 7.29 -5.95
C LYS A 216 5.13 7.59 -4.65
N ALA A 217 3.80 7.72 -4.70
CA ALA A 217 3.00 7.92 -3.50
C ALA A 217 3.08 6.71 -2.56
N GLN A 218 2.97 5.48 -3.08
CA GLN A 218 3.08 4.26 -2.29
C GLN A 218 4.47 4.09 -1.67
N PHE A 219 5.53 4.38 -2.44
CA PHE A 219 6.89 4.43 -1.92
C PHE A 219 7.05 5.43 -0.76
N LEU A 220 6.51 6.63 -0.93
CA LEU A 220 6.57 7.64 0.14
C LEU A 220 5.76 7.22 1.36
N LEU A 221 4.60 6.57 1.19
CA LEU A 221 3.85 6.01 2.31
C LEU A 221 4.66 4.95 3.06
N LEU A 222 5.34 4.02 2.36
CA LEU A 222 6.26 3.06 3.00
C LEU A 222 7.32 3.77 3.83
N LYS A 223 7.95 4.80 3.25
CA LYS A 223 8.97 5.59 3.94
C LYS A 223 8.45 6.29 5.20
N GLU A 224 7.18 6.70 5.22
CA GLU A 224 6.58 7.27 6.43
C GLU A 224 6.28 6.23 7.51
N ILE A 225 5.94 4.98 7.16
CA ILE A 225 5.55 3.95 8.14
C ILE A 225 6.70 3.08 8.66
N VAL A 226 7.84 3.04 7.96
CA VAL A 226 9.04 2.36 8.44
C VAL A 226 9.67 3.19 9.56
N GLY A 227 9.66 2.62 10.77
CA GLY A 227 10.33 3.20 11.94
C GLY A 227 11.81 2.84 12.02
N PRO A 228 12.55 3.42 12.97
CA PRO A 228 13.99 3.19 13.13
C PRO A 228 14.33 1.73 13.46
N ASP A 229 13.45 1.04 14.20
CA ASP A 229 13.63 -0.37 14.59
C ASP A 229 12.75 -1.33 13.77
N THR A 230 12.18 -0.86 12.66
CA THR A 230 11.31 -1.67 11.81
C THR A 230 12.16 -2.41 10.78
N PHE A 231 12.14 -3.73 10.82
CA PHE A 231 12.69 -4.53 9.72
C PHE A 231 11.79 -4.39 8.49
N ILE A 232 12.36 -4.03 7.35
CA ILE A 232 11.65 -4.00 6.07
C ILE A 232 12.24 -5.00 5.08
N CYS A 233 11.38 -5.79 4.45
CA CYS A 233 11.75 -6.66 3.33
C CYS A 233 10.84 -6.38 2.13
N ALA A 234 11.42 -5.97 1.01
CA ALA A 234 10.73 -5.81 -0.25
C ALA A 234 11.15 -6.93 -1.23
N VAL A 235 10.19 -7.50 -1.94
CA VAL A 235 10.42 -8.51 -2.97
C VAL A 235 9.86 -7.97 -4.28
N GLY A 236 10.64 -8.04 -5.34
CA GLY A 236 10.20 -7.58 -6.65
C GLY A 236 10.99 -8.15 -7.81
N ASP A 237 10.52 -7.86 -9.02
CA ASP A 237 11.13 -8.28 -10.28
C ASP A 237 11.45 -7.05 -11.14
N ASP A 238 12.73 -6.75 -11.33
CA ASP A 238 13.19 -5.60 -12.12
C ASP A 238 12.77 -5.70 -13.59
N ASP A 239 12.62 -6.92 -14.12
CA ASP A 239 12.23 -7.15 -15.52
C ASP A 239 10.71 -6.98 -15.75
N GLN A 240 9.90 -6.92 -14.68
CA GLN A 240 8.44 -6.77 -14.75
C GLN A 240 7.91 -5.40 -14.34
N SER A 241 8.78 -4.39 -14.17
CA SER A 241 8.29 -3.04 -13.90
C SER A 241 7.48 -2.50 -15.08
N ILE A 242 6.15 -2.50 -14.94
CA ILE A 242 5.21 -1.96 -15.93
C ILE A 242 4.92 -0.46 -15.71
N TYR A 243 5.36 0.11 -14.59
CA TYR A 243 5.20 1.53 -14.25
C TYR A 243 6.54 2.27 -14.40
N ARG A 244 6.83 2.74 -15.62
CA ARG A 244 7.91 3.71 -15.92
C ARG A 244 7.40 5.15 -15.96
#